data_AF-A0A7S3MPF0-F1
#
_entry.id   AF-A0A7S3MPF0-F1
#
_cell.length_a   1.000
_cell.length_b   1.000
_cell.length_c   1.000
_cell.angle_alpha   90.00
_cell.angle_beta   90.00
_cell.angle_gamma   90.00
#
_symmetry.space_group_name_H-M   'P 1'
#
loop_
_entity.id
_entity.type
_entity.pdbx_description
1 polymer ?
#
loop_
_entity_poly.entity_id
_entity_poly.type
_entity_poly.pdbx_seq_one_letter_code
_entity_poly.pdbx_strand_id
1 'polypeptide(L)'
;MIVGGYDEEHGPQIFQIEASGTFYCWKATALGKGSTEARTFLEKTYTDDMDISDAVHTAIKALKNTFEGEMTECNLEVGIIRDADPSKAFKQCSQEEIRDLLREVE
;
A
#
# COMPACT_ATOMS: atom_id res chain seq x y z
N MET A 1 11.07 -1.30 -8.49
CA MET A 1 9.64 -1.11 -8.85
C MET A 1 8.80 -1.99 -7.95
N ILE A 2 7.61 -1.54 -7.54
CA ILE A 2 6.60 -2.39 -6.89
C ILE A 2 5.47 -2.60 -7.89
N VAL A 3 5.00 -3.84 -8.02
CA VAL A 3 3.87 -4.25 -8.86
C VAL A 3 2.86 -4.94 -7.97
N GLY A 4 1.66 -4.39 -7.88
CA GLY A 4 0.51 -5.03 -7.22
C GLY A 4 -0.44 -5.61 -8.25
N GLY A 5 -0.97 -6.79 -7.97
CA GLY A 5 -1.90 -7.49 -8.87
C GLY A 5 -2.82 -8.43 -8.12
N TYR A 6 -3.77 -8.99 -8.86
CA TYR A 6 -4.64 -10.06 -8.39
C TYR A 6 -4.73 -11.13 -9.47
N ASP A 7 -4.63 -12.39 -9.07
CA ASP A 7 -4.92 -13.54 -9.92
C ASP A 7 -5.85 -14.53 -9.20
N GLU A 8 -6.53 -15.38 -9.97
CA GLU A 8 -7.53 -16.31 -9.43
C GLU A 8 -6.92 -17.48 -8.64
N GLU A 9 -5.65 -17.82 -8.87
CA GLU A 9 -5.00 -18.99 -8.26
C GLU A 9 -4.39 -18.66 -6.90
N HIS A 10 -3.83 -17.46 -6.75
CA HIS A 10 -3.06 -17.02 -5.60
C HIS A 10 -3.63 -15.78 -4.91
N GLY A 11 -4.65 -15.15 -5.49
CA GLY A 11 -5.29 -13.96 -4.94
C GLY A 11 -4.44 -12.69 -5.09
N PRO A 12 -4.49 -11.75 -4.12
CA PRO A 12 -3.71 -10.51 -4.19
C PRO A 12 -2.21 -10.77 -3.98
N GLN A 13 -1.38 -10.19 -4.85
CA GLN A 13 0.07 -10.34 -4.82
C GLN A 13 0.79 -9.01 -4.99
N ILE A 14 1.95 -8.88 -4.34
CA ILE A 14 2.86 -7.75 -4.51
C ILE A 14 4.26 -8.26 -4.86
N PHE A 15 4.80 -7.76 -5.96
CA PHE A 15 6.15 -8.05 -6.41
C PHE A 15 7.03 -6.82 -6.36
N GLN A 16 8.25 -7.00 -5.87
CA GLN A 16 9.31 -6.01 -5.97
C GLN A 16 10.29 -6.46 -7.04
N ILE A 17 10.56 -5.60 -8.02
CA ILE A 17 11.49 -5.85 -9.13
C ILE A 17 12.68 -4.90 -9.00
N GLU A 18 13.88 -5.46 -8.98
CA GLU A 18 15.16 -4.72 -8.97
C GLU A 18 15.69 -4.47 -10.39
N ALA A 19 16.61 -3.51 -10.53
CA ALA A 19 17.18 -3.15 -11.83
C ALA A 19 17.97 -4.29 -12.50
N SER A 20 18.44 -5.27 -11.72
CA SER A 20 19.09 -6.49 -12.20
C SER A 20 18.13 -7.47 -12.89
N GLY A 21 16.82 -7.28 -12.74
CA GLY A 21 15.80 -8.24 -13.16
C GLY A 21 15.42 -9.26 -12.08
N THR A 22 16.11 -9.26 -10.93
CA THR A 22 15.68 -10.07 -9.77
C THR A 22 14.35 -9.54 -9.25
N PHE A 23 13.43 -10.46 -8.92
CA PHE A 23 12.16 -10.12 -8.32
C PHE A 23 11.89 -10.93 -7.05
N TYR A 24 11.09 -10.35 -6.16
CA TYR A 24 10.71 -10.92 -4.88
C TYR A 24 9.21 -10.74 -4.65
N CYS A 25 8.54 -11.75 -4.11
CA CYS A 25 7.14 -11.66 -3.68
C CYS A 25 7.09 -11.23 -2.21
N TRP A 26 6.23 -10.27 -1.89
CA TRP A 26 6.08 -9.69 -0.56
C TRP A 26 4.62 -9.71 -0.12
N LYS A 27 4.42 -9.85 1.20
CA LYS A 27 3.13 -9.58 1.83
C LYS A 27 2.88 -8.08 2.02
N ALA A 28 3.92 -7.37 2.45
CA ALA A 28 3.97 -5.92 2.51
C ALA A 28 5.42 -5.47 2.27
N THR A 29 5.64 -4.39 1.52
CA THR A 29 6.97 -3.83 1.26
C THR A 29 6.90 -2.33 1.02
N ALA A 30 8.04 -1.66 1.13
CA ALA A 30 8.20 -0.24 0.81
C ALA A 30 9.49 -0.02 0.03
N LEU A 31 9.48 0.96 -0.87
CA LEU A 31 10.62 1.40 -1.67
C LEU A 31 10.76 2.92 -1.62
N GLY A 32 11.98 3.43 -1.74
CA GLY A 32 12.28 4.87 -1.76
C GLY A 32 12.86 5.40 -0.44
N LYS A 33 12.77 6.72 -0.25
CA LYS A 33 13.24 7.42 0.96
C LYS A 33 12.43 6.92 2.17
N GLY A 34 13.10 6.53 3.25
CA GLY A 34 12.45 6.01 4.47
C GLY A 34 11.96 4.56 4.37
N SER A 35 12.28 3.84 3.29
CA SER A 35 11.80 2.45 3.09
C SER A 35 12.27 1.45 4.14
N THR A 36 13.40 1.71 4.82
CA THR A 36 13.87 0.85 5.92
C THR A 36 12.93 0.95 7.11
N GLU A 37 12.65 2.17 7.57
CA GLU A 37 11.75 2.46 8.68
C GLU A 37 10.32 2.03 8.36
N ALA A 38 9.84 2.31 7.14
CA ALA A 38 8.52 1.89 6.69
C ALA A 38 8.37 0.36 6.67
N ARG A 39 9.38 -0.39 6.21
CA ARG A 39 9.37 -1.87 6.27
C ARG A 39 9.36 -2.39 7.70
N THR A 40 10.17 -1.81 8.60
CA THR A 40 10.15 -2.19 10.03
C THR A 40 8.80 -1.90 10.68
N PHE A 41 8.08 -0.86 10.24
CA PHE A 41 6.72 -0.62 10.69
C PHE A 41 5.77 -1.71 10.16
N LEU A 42 5.79 -1.98 8.86
CA LEU A 42 4.95 -3.01 8.22
C LEU A 42 5.18 -4.40 8.84
N GLU A 43 6.42 -4.77 9.14
CA GLU A 43 6.77 -6.04 9.81
C GLU A 43 6.07 -6.21 11.18
N LYS A 44 5.73 -5.11 11.86
CA LYS A 44 5.08 -5.15 13.18
C LYS A 44 3.56 -5.05 13.10
N THR A 45 3.03 -4.40 12.07
CA THR A 45 1.61 -4.05 11.97
C THR A 45 0.84 -4.91 10.97
N TYR A 46 1.51 -5.54 10.01
CA TYR A 46 0.86 -6.41 9.05
C TYR A 46 0.40 -7.71 9.71
N THR A 47 -0.81 -8.15 9.36
CA THR A 47 -1.33 -9.49 9.64
C THR A 47 -1.97 -10.08 8.38
N ASP A 48 -2.04 -11.41 8.27
CA ASP A 48 -2.60 -12.07 7.07
C ASP A 48 -4.12 -11.92 6.93
N ASP A 49 -4.81 -11.48 7.99
CA ASP A 49 -6.26 -11.33 8.08
C ASP A 49 -6.74 -9.87 7.97
N MET A 50 -5.88 -8.96 7.52
CA MET A 50 -6.25 -7.56 7.34
C MET A 50 -7.30 -7.40 6.23
N ASP A 51 -8.32 -6.59 6.52
CA ASP A 51 -9.21 -6.11 5.47
C ASP A 51 -8.54 -4.97 4.65
N ILE A 52 -9.20 -4.56 3.56
CA ILE A 52 -8.65 -3.54 2.69
C ILE A 52 -8.56 -2.16 3.36
N SER A 53 -9.44 -1.86 4.31
CA SER A 53 -9.45 -0.59 5.04
C SER A 53 -8.24 -0.53 5.97
N ASP A 54 -8.04 -1.57 6.76
CA ASP A 54 -6.91 -1.73 7.68
C ASP A 54 -5.57 -1.75 6.93
N ALA A 55 -5.52 -2.42 5.77
CA ALA A 55 -4.34 -2.45 4.91
C ALA A 55 -3.97 -1.05 4.40
N VAL A 56 -4.96 -0.28 3.93
CA VAL A 56 -4.76 1.10 3.46
C VAL A 56 -4.34 2.00 4.61
N HIS A 57 -5.00 1.92 5.77
CA HIS A 57 -4.63 2.68 6.97
C HIS A 57 -3.20 2.40 7.40
N THR A 58 -2.80 1.13 7.41
CA THR A 58 -1.46 0.69 7.78
C THR A 58 -0.41 1.20 6.79
N ALA A 59 -0.70 1.17 5.48
CA ALA A 59 0.17 1.73 4.46
C ALA A 59 0.34 3.25 4.62
N ILE A 60 -0.75 3.99 4.88
CA ILE A 60 -0.70 5.45 5.13
C ILE A 60 0.10 5.75 6.40
N LYS A 61 -0.09 4.99 7.49
CA LYS A 61 0.70 5.14 8.73
C LYS A 61 2.18 4.88 8.50
N ALA A 62 2.52 3.84 7.72
CA ALA A 62 3.90 3.53 7.36
C ALA A 62 4.56 4.70 6.59
N LEU A 63 3.83 5.31 5.64
CA LEU A 63 4.30 6.47 4.91
C LEU A 63 4.43 7.72 5.80
N LYS A 64 3.41 8.03 6.61
CA LYS A 64 3.39 9.19 7.54
C LYS A 64 4.62 9.21 8.45
N ASN A 65 5.06 8.06 8.97
CA ASN A 65 6.24 7.96 9.84
C ASN A 65 7.56 8.42 9.18
N THR A 66 7.60 8.48 7.85
CA THR A 66 8.80 8.80 7.07
C THR A 66 8.66 10.05 6.23
N PHE A 67 7.44 10.62 6.20
CA PHE A 67 7.10 11.78 5.40
C PHE A 67 7.48 13.07 6.14
N GLU A 68 8.21 13.96 5.46
CA GLU A 68 8.58 15.26 6.00
C GLU A 68 7.49 16.28 5.68
N GLY A 69 6.76 16.73 6.70
CA GLY A 69 5.71 17.73 6.57
C GLY A 69 4.30 17.14 6.68
N GLU A 70 3.31 17.90 6.22
CA GLU A 70 1.90 17.52 6.30
C GLU A 70 1.50 16.67 5.08
N MET A 71 0.97 15.47 5.34
CA MET A 71 0.42 14.61 4.30
C MET A 71 -1.01 15.04 3.99
N THR A 72 -1.29 15.32 2.73
CA THR A 72 -2.57 15.87 2.23
C THR A 72 -3.04 15.09 1.01
N GLU A 73 -4.29 15.25 0.61
CA GLU A 73 -4.85 14.65 -0.60
C GLU A 73 -4.16 15.10 -1.90
N CYS A 74 -3.38 16.18 -1.84
CA CYS A 74 -2.62 16.71 -2.97
C CYS A 74 -1.23 16.08 -3.12
N ASN A 75 -0.69 15.44 -2.07
CA ASN A 75 0.65 14.86 -2.06
C ASN A 75 0.69 13.35 -1.80
N LEU A 76 -0.49 12.74 -1.62
CA LEU A 76 -0.67 11.31 -1.49
C LEU A 76 -1.51 10.79 -2.65
N GLU A 77 -1.08 9.68 -3.24
CA GLU A 77 -1.87 8.91 -4.20
C GLU A 77 -2.04 7.49 -3.67
N VAL A 78 -3.26 6.95 -3.82
CA VAL A 78 -3.59 5.59 -3.36
C VAL A 78 -4.27 4.83 -4.49
N GLY A 79 -3.78 3.63 -4.77
CA GLY A 79 -4.36 2.70 -5.72
C GLY A 79 -4.72 1.39 -5.04
N ILE A 80 -5.92 0.88 -5.32
CA ILE A 80 -6.47 -0.29 -4.61
C ILE A 80 -6.98 -1.31 -5.63
N ILE A 81 -6.64 -2.57 -5.40
CA ILE A 81 -7.26 -3.74 -6.03
C ILE A 81 -8.01 -4.48 -4.92
N ARG A 82 -9.32 -4.69 -5.12
CA ARG A 82 -10.19 -5.33 -4.11
C ARG A 82 -10.58 -6.72 -4.57
N ASP A 83 -10.43 -7.69 -3.69
CA ASP A 83 -10.95 -9.05 -3.95
C ASP A 83 -12.48 -9.04 -4.11
N ALA A 84 -13.18 -8.20 -3.35
CA ALA A 84 -14.63 -8.04 -3.47
C ALA A 84 -15.09 -7.48 -4.82
N ASP A 85 -14.21 -6.86 -5.62
CA ASP A 85 -14.56 -6.34 -6.94
C ASP A 85 -14.54 -7.46 -8.00
N PRO A 86 -15.66 -7.77 -8.67
CA PRO A 86 -15.69 -8.79 -9.71
C PRO A 86 -14.70 -8.53 -10.85
N SER A 87 -14.42 -7.26 -11.17
CA SER A 87 -13.51 -6.93 -12.26
C SER A 87 -12.03 -7.00 -11.86
N LYS A 88 -11.72 -7.12 -10.55
CA LYS A 88 -10.36 -7.11 -9.98
C LYS A 88 -9.48 -5.98 -10.53
N ALA A 89 -10.12 -4.87 -10.91
CA ALA A 89 -9.45 -3.80 -11.61
C ALA A 89 -8.72 -2.90 -10.59
N PHE A 90 -7.56 -2.40 -11.00
CA PHE A 90 -6.88 -1.32 -10.29
C PHE A 90 -7.75 -0.06 -10.30
N LYS A 91 -8.01 0.49 -9.11
CA LYS A 91 -8.75 1.74 -8.92
C LYS A 91 -7.90 2.74 -8.17
N GLN A 92 -7.61 3.86 -8.80
CA GLN A 92 -7.00 5.01 -8.14
C GLN A 92 -8.08 5.74 -7.33
N CYS A 93 -7.77 6.06 -6.07
CA CYS A 93 -8.66 6.81 -5.19
C CYS A 93 -8.70 8.27 -5.62
N SER A 94 -9.88 8.86 -5.54
CA SER A 94 -10.09 10.30 -5.69
C SER A 94 -9.51 11.08 -4.52
N GLN A 95 -9.28 12.38 -4.72
CA GLN A 95 -8.81 13.26 -3.63
C GLN A 95 -9.79 13.34 -2.46
N GLU A 96 -11.09 13.16 -2.71
CA GLU A 96 -12.12 13.13 -1.66
C GLU A 96 -11.97 11.86 -0.80
N GLU A 97 -11.85 10.70 -1.43
CA GLU A 97 -11.59 9.43 -0.73
C GLU A 97 -10.27 9.47 0.07
N ILE A 98 -9.20 10.04 -0.50
CA ILE A 98 -7.91 10.16 0.18
C ILE A 98 -8.02 11.08 1.40
N ARG A 99 -8.78 12.18 1.29
CA ARG A 99 -9.02 13.10 2.41
C ARG A 99 -9.75 12.40 3.55
N ASP A 100 -10.75 11.58 3.25
CA ASP A 100 -11.49 10.84 4.27
C ASP A 100 -10.61 9.75 4.91
N LEU A 101 -9.82 9.02 4.12
CA LEU A 101 -8.82 8.07 4.63
C LEU A 101 -7.79 8.75 5.56
N LEU A 102 -7.34 9.96 5.22
CA LEU A 102 -6.38 10.70 6.04
C LEU A 102 -6.96 11.11 7.41
N ARG A 103 -8.26 11.42 7.46
CA ARG A 103 -8.99 11.76 8.70
C ARG A 103 -9.21 10.54 9.60
N GLU A 104 -9.45 9.37 9.01
CA GLU A 104 -9.61 8.12 9.76
C GLU A 104 -8.30 7.61 10.37
N VAL A 105 -7.16 8.03 9.80
CA VAL A 105 -5.82 7.63 10.22
C VAL A 105 -5.26 8.54 11.34
N GLU A 106 -5.87 9.71 11.60
CA GLU A 106 -5.54 10.57 12.75
C GLU A 106 -5.90 9.94 14.10
#